data_AF-A0A6H8BNI3-F1
#
_entry.id   AF-A0A6H8BNI3-F1
#
_cell.length_a   1.000
_cell.length_b   1.000
_cell.length_c   1.000
_cell.angle_alpha   90.00
_cell.angle_beta   90.00
_cell.angle_gamma   90.00
#
_symmetry.space_group_name_H-M   'P 1'
#
loop_
_entity.id
_entity.type
_entity.pdbx_description
1 polymer ?
#
loop_
_entity_poly.entity_id
_entity_poly.type
_entity_poly.pdbx_seq_one_letter_code
_entity_poly.pdbx_strand_id
1 'polypeptide(L)'
;VSAINAVKDTTGVEASLSDDGRLILTSREGRGIKVSGFTPSMGILAEQAENYGRLSLVKNDGRDIAISGTGLSAAGFGDGQMVSQSSVSLRETKGQISAQIADAMGFNNYEGGGKFLADYSSISSYMSAAGSGMSAGSGFSVGSGKDMSLMLSANVGFIGTQQSMLSNFYTVSAGSGFSAGSGQSQFAQMKATALGATDKTAGVTTLK
;
A
#
# COMPACT_ATOMS: atom_id res chain seq x y z
N VAL A 1 16.18 -13.07 -8.91
CA VAL A 1 15.63 -14.06 -7.94
C VAL A 1 16.74 -14.90 -7.32
N SER A 2 17.44 -15.76 -8.07
CA SER A 2 18.43 -16.70 -7.51
C SER A 2 19.52 -16.03 -6.66
N ALA A 3 20.05 -14.87 -7.09
CA ALA A 3 21.05 -14.13 -6.33
C ALA A 3 20.56 -13.64 -4.96
N ILE A 4 19.28 -13.24 -4.85
CA ILE A 4 18.68 -12.83 -3.57
C ILE A 4 18.46 -14.07 -2.70
N ASN A 5 17.94 -15.15 -3.29
CA ASN A 5 17.64 -16.38 -2.57
C ASN A 5 18.90 -17.13 -2.10
N ALA A 6 20.06 -16.88 -2.69
CA ALA A 6 21.34 -17.46 -2.26
C ALA A 6 21.77 -17.01 -0.85
N VAL A 7 21.25 -15.88 -0.36
CA VAL A 7 21.55 -15.35 0.99
C VAL A 7 20.30 -15.26 1.87
N LYS A 8 19.21 -15.96 1.51
CA LYS A 8 17.92 -15.88 2.21
C LYS A 8 17.97 -16.31 3.67
N ASP A 9 18.85 -17.25 4.03
CA ASP A 9 18.95 -17.72 5.41
C ASP A 9 19.65 -16.69 6.30
N THR A 10 20.47 -15.81 5.70
CA THR A 10 21.10 -14.67 6.38
C THR A 10 20.15 -13.48 6.42
N THR A 11 19.56 -13.11 5.29
CA THR A 11 18.71 -11.91 5.17
C THR A 11 17.28 -12.12 5.64
N GLY A 12 16.80 -13.37 5.66
CA GLY A 12 15.41 -13.73 5.98
C GLY A 12 14.40 -13.25 4.95
N VAL A 13 14.89 -12.88 3.76
CA VAL A 13 14.10 -12.40 2.64
C VAL A 13 14.13 -13.44 1.53
N GLU A 14 12.96 -13.87 1.11
CA GLU A 14 12.75 -14.73 -0.05
C GLU A 14 12.21 -13.91 -1.22
N ALA A 15 12.85 -14.04 -2.37
CA ALA A 15 12.42 -13.45 -3.62
C ALA A 15 11.66 -14.47 -4.46
N SER A 16 10.56 -14.03 -5.06
CA SER A 16 9.78 -14.78 -6.04
C SER A 16 9.29 -13.87 -7.17
N LEU A 17 8.74 -14.46 -8.23
CA LEU A 17 8.01 -13.73 -9.26
C LEU A 17 6.54 -14.06 -9.13
N SER A 18 5.70 -13.03 -9.21
CA SER A 18 4.26 -13.18 -9.38
C SER A 18 3.93 -13.74 -10.76
N ASP A 19 2.72 -14.24 -10.95
CA ASP A 19 2.20 -14.68 -12.24
C ASP A 19 2.23 -13.55 -13.30
N ASP A 20 2.05 -12.31 -12.86
CA ASP A 20 2.15 -11.10 -13.69
C ASP A 20 3.60 -10.63 -13.94
N GLY A 21 4.61 -11.41 -13.52
CA GLY A 21 6.03 -11.09 -13.68
C GLY A 21 6.59 -10.05 -12.71
N ARG A 22 5.82 -9.65 -11.69
CA ARG A 22 6.28 -8.71 -10.64
C ARG A 22 7.25 -9.39 -9.68
N LEU A 23 8.30 -8.68 -9.28
CA LEU A 23 9.18 -9.12 -8.20
C LEU A 23 8.45 -9.03 -6.86
N ILE A 24 8.42 -10.13 -6.11
CA ILE A 24 7.90 -10.19 -4.76
C ILE A 24 9.07 -10.48 -3.82
N LEU A 25 9.18 -9.70 -2.76
CA LEU A 25 10.11 -9.92 -1.64
C LEU A 25 9.30 -10.17 -0.39
N THR A 26 9.48 -11.33 0.24
CA THR A 26 8.74 -11.74 1.43
C THR A 26 9.69 -12.05 2.57
N SER A 27 9.44 -11.47 3.75
CA SER A 27 10.13 -11.90 4.96
C SER A 27 9.30 -12.97 5.67
N ARG A 28 9.86 -14.18 5.81
CA ARG A 28 9.17 -15.31 6.45
C ARG A 28 8.94 -15.10 7.95
N GLU A 29 9.81 -14.35 8.60
CA GLU A 29 9.79 -14.15 10.05
C GLU A 29 9.17 -12.79 10.43
N GLY A 30 8.59 -12.07 9.47
CA GLY A 30 8.02 -10.74 9.71
C GLY A 30 9.08 -9.66 9.97
N ARG A 31 10.30 -9.83 9.48
CA ARG A 31 11.34 -8.80 9.57
C ARG A 31 11.10 -7.71 8.52
N GLY A 32 11.53 -6.50 8.85
CA GLY A 32 11.58 -5.42 7.87
C GLY A 32 12.51 -5.74 6.71
N ILE A 33 12.10 -5.35 5.51
CA ILE A 33 12.89 -5.45 4.29
C ILE A 33 13.39 -4.05 3.96
N LYS A 34 14.71 -3.88 3.99
CA LYS A 34 15.38 -2.67 3.54
C LYS A 34 16.31 -3.00 2.39
N VAL A 35 16.08 -2.38 1.23
CA VAL A 35 16.84 -2.58 0.00
C VAL A 35 17.63 -1.32 -0.33
N SER A 36 18.95 -1.46 -0.48
CA SER A 36 19.83 -0.41 -0.98
C SER A 36 20.27 -0.69 -2.41
N GLY A 37 20.60 0.36 -3.17
CA GLY A 37 21.15 0.22 -4.52
C GLY A 37 20.14 -0.29 -5.56
N PHE A 38 18.84 -0.01 -5.36
CA PHE A 38 17.82 -0.39 -6.31
C PHE A 38 17.81 0.53 -7.54
N THR A 39 17.33 0.00 -8.66
CA THR A 39 17.07 0.76 -9.88
C THR A 39 15.57 0.72 -10.19
N PRO A 40 15.03 1.75 -10.88
CA PRO A 40 13.62 1.78 -11.28
C PRO A 40 13.17 0.54 -12.07
N SER A 41 14.08 -0.11 -12.80
CA SER A 41 13.81 -1.32 -13.57
C SER A 41 13.42 -2.53 -12.72
N MET A 42 13.73 -2.54 -11.42
CA MET A 42 13.33 -3.61 -10.51
C MET A 42 11.87 -3.47 -10.05
N GLY A 43 11.19 -2.37 -10.40
CA GLY A 43 9.80 -2.12 -10.00
C GLY A 43 9.62 -1.77 -8.53
N ILE A 44 10.71 -1.50 -7.81
CA ILE A 44 10.71 -1.03 -6.42
C ILE A 44 10.86 0.50 -6.46
N LEU A 45 9.88 1.21 -5.91
CA LEU A 45 9.93 2.66 -5.74
C LEU A 45 10.76 3.03 -4.52
N ALA A 46 11.23 4.28 -4.46
CA ALA A 46 12.08 4.74 -3.35
C ALA A 46 11.36 4.63 -1.99
N GLU A 47 10.05 4.88 -1.97
CA GLU A 47 9.17 4.79 -0.81
C GLU A 47 8.91 3.34 -0.38
N GLN A 48 9.21 2.37 -1.25
CA GLN A 48 9.06 0.93 -0.97
C GLN A 48 10.40 0.26 -0.61
N ALA A 49 11.51 1.00 -0.72
CA ALA A 49 12.85 0.49 -0.44
C ALA A 49 13.02 0.12 1.05
N GLU A 50 12.19 0.65 1.94
CA GLU A 50 12.15 0.31 3.36
C GLU A 50 10.70 -0.01 3.75
N ASN A 51 10.44 -1.29 4.05
CA ASN A 51 9.10 -1.80 4.31
C ASN A 51 9.11 -2.77 5.49
N TYR A 52 8.29 -2.49 6.51
CA TYR A 52 8.19 -3.30 7.74
C TYR A 52 6.89 -4.13 7.81
N GLY A 53 6.16 -4.24 6.70
CA GLY A 53 4.87 -4.92 6.64
C GLY A 53 3.74 -4.10 7.26
N ARG A 54 2.62 -4.79 7.53
CA ARG A 54 1.43 -4.21 8.18
C ARG A 54 1.10 -5.01 9.43
N LEU A 55 0.56 -4.32 10.43
CA LEU A 55 -0.04 -4.97 11.59
C LEU A 55 -1.55 -5.13 11.38
N SER A 56 -2.07 -6.31 11.68
CA SER A 56 -3.51 -6.62 11.62
C SER A 56 -3.95 -7.07 13.00
N LEU A 57 -4.93 -6.37 13.56
CA LEU A 57 -5.50 -6.66 14.87
C LEU A 57 -6.91 -7.18 14.69
N VAL A 58 -7.24 -8.24 15.42
CA VAL A 58 -8.57 -8.86 15.37
C VAL A 58 -9.12 -8.91 16.77
N LYS A 59 -10.34 -8.41 16.93
CA LYS A 59 -11.11 -8.49 18.17
C LYS A 59 -12.39 -9.26 17.92
N ASN A 60 -12.85 -10.00 18.92
CA ASN A 60 -13.97 -10.93 18.81
C ASN A 60 -15.28 -10.44 19.44
N ASP A 61 -15.35 -9.18 19.91
CA ASP A 61 -16.52 -8.62 20.61
C ASP A 61 -17.27 -7.54 19.79
N GLY A 62 -16.88 -7.31 18.54
CA GLY A 62 -17.51 -6.35 17.61
C GLY A 62 -17.34 -4.87 17.98
N ARG A 63 -16.71 -4.56 19.12
CA ARG A 63 -16.36 -3.18 19.50
C ARG A 63 -15.02 -2.80 18.89
N ASP A 64 -14.80 -1.50 18.77
CA ASP A 64 -13.54 -0.97 18.25
C ASP A 64 -12.32 -1.39 19.10
N ILE A 65 -11.15 -1.41 18.45
CA ILE A 65 -9.86 -1.58 19.11
C ILE A 65 -9.28 -0.17 19.31
N ALA A 66 -9.49 0.39 20.50
CA ALA A 66 -8.89 1.68 20.85
C ALA A 66 -7.38 1.51 21.08
N ILE A 67 -6.58 1.88 20.08
CA ILE A 67 -5.11 1.89 20.16
C ILE A 67 -4.66 3.30 20.56
N SER A 68 -3.83 3.40 21.59
CA SER A 68 -3.17 4.65 21.97
C SER A 68 -1.79 4.34 22.52
N GLY A 69 -0.84 5.25 22.34
CA GLY A 69 0.53 5.05 22.77
C GLY A 69 1.51 5.99 22.07
N THR A 70 2.80 5.70 22.23
CA THR A 70 3.88 6.39 21.53
C THR A 70 4.38 5.52 20.37
N GLY A 71 4.88 6.14 19.29
CA GLY A 71 5.49 5.42 18.17
C GLY A 71 4.50 4.68 17.25
N LEU A 72 3.20 5.01 17.26
CA LEU A 72 2.19 4.34 16.44
C LEU A 72 2.46 4.42 14.93
N SER A 73 3.14 5.49 14.47
CA SER A 73 3.52 5.64 13.06
C SER A 73 4.41 4.50 12.56
N ALA A 74 5.24 3.91 13.44
CA ALA A 74 6.10 2.78 13.09
C ALA A 74 5.30 1.47 12.92
N ALA A 75 4.12 1.38 13.52
CA ALA A 75 3.22 0.23 13.40
C ALA A 75 2.12 0.43 12.34
N GLY A 76 2.08 1.59 11.68
CA GLY A 76 1.06 1.90 10.67
C GLY A 76 -0.24 2.48 11.22
N PHE A 77 -0.29 2.93 12.48
CA PHE A 77 -1.48 3.49 13.14
C PHE A 77 -1.29 4.94 13.60
N GLY A 78 -0.29 5.64 13.09
CA GLY A 78 -0.01 7.03 13.45
C GLY A 78 -0.86 8.04 12.69
N ASP A 79 -0.81 9.29 13.15
CA ASP A 79 -1.48 10.40 12.47
C ASP A 79 -0.97 10.53 11.02
N GLY A 80 -1.92 10.62 10.08
CA GLY A 80 -1.65 10.71 8.65
C GLY A 80 -1.54 9.39 7.91
N GLN A 81 -1.62 8.24 8.60
CA GLN A 81 -1.72 6.92 7.97
C GLN A 81 -3.19 6.50 7.86
N MET A 82 -3.55 5.86 6.74
CA MET A 82 -4.93 5.38 6.54
C MET A 82 -5.07 3.98 7.10
N VAL A 83 -6.09 3.78 7.92
CA VAL A 83 -6.32 2.52 8.63
C VAL A 83 -7.69 1.97 8.24
N SER A 84 -7.69 0.76 7.69
CA SER A 84 -8.91 0.01 7.40
C SER A 84 -9.40 -0.72 8.64
N GLN A 85 -10.65 -0.45 9.03
CA GLN A 85 -11.32 -1.13 10.14
C GLN A 85 -12.72 -1.57 9.72
N SER A 86 -13.15 -2.74 10.20
CA SER A 86 -14.49 -3.26 9.94
C SER A 86 -14.88 -4.28 11.01
N SER A 87 -16.17 -4.36 11.33
CA SER A 87 -16.78 -5.45 12.08
C SER A 87 -17.66 -6.26 11.13
N VAL A 88 -17.39 -7.56 11.02
CA VAL A 88 -18.06 -8.44 10.06
C VAL A 88 -18.90 -9.48 10.80
N SER A 89 -20.18 -9.58 10.46
CA SER A 89 -21.08 -10.61 10.97
C SER A 89 -20.88 -11.94 10.24
N LEU A 90 -21.25 -13.05 10.88
CA LEU A 90 -21.19 -14.39 10.28
C LEU A 90 -22.03 -14.54 8.99
N ARG A 91 -23.02 -13.66 8.79
CA ARG A 91 -23.78 -13.63 7.54
C ARG A 91 -22.94 -13.01 6.42
N GLU A 92 -22.27 -11.91 6.71
CA GLU A 92 -21.42 -11.19 5.74
C GLU A 92 -20.22 -12.05 5.31
N THR A 93 -19.68 -12.89 6.20
CA THR A 93 -18.60 -13.83 5.84
C THR A 93 -19.01 -14.90 4.81
N LYS A 94 -20.30 -15.03 4.49
CA LYS A 94 -20.80 -15.97 3.47
C LYS A 94 -21.00 -15.30 2.10
N GLY A 95 -20.99 -13.97 2.05
CA GLY A 95 -21.12 -13.20 0.83
C GLY A 95 -19.78 -12.88 0.19
N GLN A 96 -19.82 -12.19 -0.94
CA GLN A 96 -18.65 -11.56 -1.54
C GLN A 96 -18.06 -10.55 -0.55
N ILE A 97 -16.74 -10.56 -0.39
CA ILE A 97 -16.05 -9.68 0.56
C ILE A 97 -15.70 -8.40 -0.19
N SER A 98 -16.27 -7.27 0.24
CA SER A 98 -15.96 -5.98 -0.39
C SER A 98 -14.49 -5.60 -0.23
N ALA A 99 -13.94 -4.82 -1.16
CA ALA A 99 -12.55 -4.38 -1.12
C ALA A 99 -12.15 -3.72 0.22
N GLN A 100 -13.03 -2.94 0.84
CA GLN A 100 -12.81 -2.32 2.15
C GLN A 100 -12.68 -3.36 3.25
N ILE A 101 -13.59 -4.34 3.29
CA ILE A 101 -13.55 -5.42 4.28
C ILE A 101 -12.32 -6.31 4.03
N ALA A 102 -12.00 -6.58 2.77
CA ALA A 102 -10.82 -7.37 2.41
C ALA A 102 -9.52 -6.70 2.90
N ASP A 103 -9.39 -5.38 2.77
CA ASP A 103 -8.24 -4.66 3.30
C ASP A 103 -8.19 -4.73 4.84
N ALA A 104 -9.32 -4.55 5.53
CA ALA A 104 -9.40 -4.68 6.99
C ALA A 104 -9.10 -6.11 7.49
N MET A 105 -9.48 -7.14 6.74
CA MET A 105 -9.13 -8.54 7.01
C MET A 105 -7.65 -8.85 6.70
N GLY A 106 -6.95 -7.93 6.03
CA GLY A 106 -5.53 -8.02 5.70
C GLY A 106 -5.22 -8.86 4.45
N PHE A 107 -6.15 -8.95 3.49
CA PHE A 107 -5.89 -9.62 2.21
C PHE A 107 -4.82 -8.91 1.36
N ASN A 108 -4.57 -7.63 1.61
CA ASN A 108 -3.68 -6.82 0.80
C ASN A 108 -2.40 -6.47 1.56
N ASN A 109 -1.25 -6.68 0.90
CA ASN A 109 0.07 -6.40 1.46
C ASN A 109 0.38 -4.89 1.58
N TYR A 110 -0.35 -4.06 0.84
CA TYR A 110 -0.34 -2.60 0.92
C TYR A 110 -1.79 -2.09 0.85
N GLU A 111 -2.02 -0.87 1.32
CA GLU A 111 -3.37 -0.29 1.41
C GLU A 111 -4.13 -0.40 0.08
N GLY A 112 -5.29 -1.07 0.13
CA GLY A 112 -6.21 -1.24 -0.99
C GLY A 112 -5.77 -2.23 -2.07
N GLY A 113 -4.53 -2.74 -2.05
CA GLY A 113 -4.08 -3.85 -2.90
C GLY A 113 -4.04 -3.59 -4.41
N GLY A 114 -4.32 -2.36 -4.86
CA GLY A 114 -4.26 -1.97 -6.27
C GLY A 114 -3.10 -1.02 -6.54
N LYS A 115 -3.32 0.29 -6.54
CA LYS A 115 -2.27 1.31 -6.69
C LYS A 115 -1.54 1.57 -5.38
N PHE A 116 -0.22 1.72 -5.45
CA PHE A 116 0.56 2.27 -4.34
C PHE A 116 0.34 3.78 -4.25
N LEU A 117 0.20 4.34 -3.05
CA LEU A 117 0.04 5.79 -2.88
C LEU A 117 1.36 6.43 -2.50
N ALA A 118 1.81 7.40 -3.30
CA ALA A 118 3.05 8.14 -3.10
C ALA A 118 2.77 9.59 -2.71
N ASP A 119 3.53 10.11 -1.74
CA ASP A 119 3.42 11.49 -1.24
C ASP A 119 4.14 12.49 -2.16
N TYR A 120 3.75 12.49 -3.42
CA TYR A 120 4.20 13.42 -4.44
C TYR A 120 2.99 14.01 -5.14
N SER A 121 3.10 15.25 -5.63
CA SER A 121 1.99 15.96 -6.28
C SER A 121 1.71 15.48 -7.70
N SER A 122 2.67 14.82 -8.35
CA SER A 122 2.54 14.30 -9.71
C SER A 122 3.64 13.29 -10.06
N ILE A 123 3.42 12.53 -11.14
CA ILE A 123 4.43 11.64 -11.74
C ILE A 123 5.72 12.42 -12.05
N SER A 124 5.61 13.61 -12.63
CA SER A 124 6.78 14.41 -13.00
C SER A 124 7.57 14.87 -11.78
N SER A 125 6.88 15.24 -10.68
CA SER A 125 7.53 15.62 -9.42
C SER A 125 8.25 14.44 -8.76
N TYR A 126 7.67 13.24 -8.81
CA TYR A 126 8.31 12.02 -8.33
C TYR A 126 9.53 11.66 -9.17
N MET A 127 9.39 11.64 -10.49
CA MET A 127 10.49 11.26 -11.38
C MET A 127 11.68 12.23 -11.30
N SER A 128 11.44 13.52 -11.08
CA SER A 128 12.51 14.51 -10.93
C SER A 128 13.13 14.55 -9.52
N ALA A 129 12.49 13.93 -8.53
CA ALA A 129 12.97 13.92 -7.16
C ALA A 129 14.31 13.18 -7.01
N ALA A 130 15.18 13.71 -6.14
CA ALA A 130 16.40 13.02 -5.75
C ALA A 130 16.06 11.67 -5.10
N GLY A 131 16.77 10.60 -5.47
CA GLY A 131 16.54 9.25 -4.94
C GLY A 131 15.50 8.42 -5.70
N SER A 132 14.70 9.01 -6.60
CA SER A 132 13.72 8.25 -7.41
C SER A 132 14.38 7.26 -8.41
N GLY A 133 15.64 7.51 -8.75
CA GLY A 133 16.37 6.80 -9.81
C GLY A 133 15.89 7.14 -11.23
N MET A 134 14.94 8.07 -11.39
CA MET A 134 14.34 8.45 -12.68
C MET A 134 14.62 9.89 -13.10
N SER A 135 15.54 10.58 -12.41
CA SER A 135 15.92 11.97 -12.73
C SER A 135 16.58 12.07 -14.11
N ALA A 136 16.72 13.30 -14.63
CA ALA A 136 17.45 13.54 -15.87
C ALA A 136 18.86 12.91 -15.81
N GLY A 137 19.26 12.22 -16.88
CA GLY A 137 20.56 11.52 -16.96
C GLY A 137 20.60 10.11 -16.35
N SER A 138 19.54 9.64 -15.67
CA SER A 138 19.48 8.31 -15.04
C SER A 138 19.32 7.13 -16.01
N GLY A 139 18.99 7.40 -17.27
CA GLY A 139 18.56 6.37 -18.24
C GLY A 139 17.11 5.89 -18.08
N PHE A 140 16.40 6.35 -17.04
CA PHE A 140 14.98 6.06 -16.76
C PHE A 140 14.09 7.31 -16.75
N SER A 141 14.62 8.45 -17.18
CA SER A 141 13.89 9.72 -17.22
C SER A 141 12.72 9.69 -18.20
N VAL A 142 11.85 10.71 -18.10
CA VAL A 142 10.81 10.95 -19.11
C VAL A 142 11.45 11.02 -20.49
N GLY A 143 10.89 10.29 -21.46
CA GLY A 143 11.42 10.23 -22.83
C GLY A 143 12.62 9.31 -23.04
N SER A 144 13.04 8.52 -22.04
CA SER A 144 14.12 7.52 -22.16
C SER A 144 13.78 6.29 -23.02
N GLY A 145 12.54 6.19 -23.53
CA GLY A 145 12.03 5.00 -24.22
C GLY A 145 11.76 3.81 -23.31
N LYS A 146 11.84 4.00 -21.98
CA LYS A 146 11.51 2.97 -20.97
C LYS A 146 10.09 3.09 -20.43
N ASP A 147 9.35 4.11 -20.87
CA ASP A 147 7.94 4.37 -20.52
C ASP A 147 7.62 4.26 -19.02
N MET A 148 8.57 4.66 -18.17
CA MET A 148 8.42 4.61 -16.71
C MET A 148 7.22 5.43 -16.22
N SER A 149 6.91 6.55 -16.88
CA SER A 149 5.73 7.36 -16.56
C SER A 149 4.40 6.62 -16.79
N LEU A 150 4.34 5.73 -17.80
CA LEU A 150 3.17 4.88 -18.04
C LEU A 150 3.04 3.80 -16.97
N MET A 151 4.16 3.21 -16.56
CA MET A 151 4.17 2.25 -15.45
C MET A 151 3.71 2.89 -14.14
N LEU A 152 4.16 4.12 -13.86
CA LEU A 152 3.74 4.88 -12.69
C LEU A 152 2.26 5.26 -12.76
N SER A 153 1.74 5.74 -13.90
CA SER A 153 0.32 6.11 -14.01
C SER A 153 -0.62 4.91 -13.82
N ALA A 154 -0.21 3.72 -14.25
CA ALA A 154 -0.97 2.50 -14.08
C ALA A 154 -0.97 1.99 -12.62
N ASN A 155 0.14 2.12 -11.90
CA ASN A 155 0.33 1.42 -10.61
C ASN A 155 0.49 2.34 -9.39
N VAL A 156 0.58 3.66 -9.57
CA VAL A 156 0.82 4.62 -8.49
C VAL A 156 -0.25 5.71 -8.49
N GLY A 157 -0.83 5.97 -7.32
CA GLY A 157 -1.65 7.14 -7.05
C GLY A 157 -0.81 8.21 -6.34
N PHE A 158 -0.90 9.44 -6.83
CA PHE A 158 -0.14 10.57 -6.29
C PHE A 158 -1.06 11.41 -5.42
N ILE A 159 -0.77 11.49 -4.11
CA ILE A 159 -1.63 12.17 -3.13
C ILE A 159 -1.07 13.52 -2.69
N GLY A 160 0.24 13.71 -2.72
CA GLY A 160 0.90 14.92 -2.22
C GLY A 160 0.38 15.41 -0.87
N THR A 161 0.59 16.70 -0.58
CA THR A 161 0.22 17.30 0.71
C THR A 161 -1.21 17.85 0.75
N GLN A 162 -1.95 17.81 -0.37
CA GLN A 162 -3.24 18.47 -0.50
C GLN A 162 -4.39 17.48 -0.26
N GLN A 163 -5.29 17.79 0.67
CA GLN A 163 -6.45 16.92 0.97
C GLN A 163 -7.37 16.67 -0.24
N SER A 164 -7.41 17.60 -1.21
CA SER A 164 -8.17 17.40 -2.46
C SER A 164 -7.63 16.22 -3.28
N MET A 165 -6.32 15.98 -3.26
CA MET A 165 -5.70 14.87 -3.98
C MET A 165 -5.93 13.54 -3.28
N LEU A 166 -5.84 13.52 -1.94
CA LEU A 166 -6.24 12.37 -1.13
C LEU A 166 -7.71 12.00 -1.37
N SER A 167 -8.58 13.00 -1.59
CA SER A 167 -9.99 12.79 -1.88
C SER A 167 -10.25 12.06 -3.21
N ASN A 168 -9.26 11.93 -4.10
CA ASN A 168 -9.38 11.09 -5.29
C ASN A 168 -9.39 9.59 -4.94
N PHE A 169 -8.75 9.20 -3.83
CA PHE A 169 -8.58 7.81 -3.42
C PHE A 169 -9.38 7.45 -2.17
N TYR A 170 -9.73 8.43 -1.33
CA TYR A 170 -10.48 8.22 -0.09
C TYR A 170 -11.68 9.16 0.03
N THR A 171 -12.68 8.78 0.82
CA THR A 171 -13.89 9.58 1.08
C THR A 171 -13.66 10.66 2.16
N VAL A 172 -12.72 11.57 1.93
CA VAL A 172 -12.34 12.66 2.88
C VAL A 172 -12.99 14.01 2.55
N SER A 173 -13.98 14.05 1.66
CA SER A 173 -14.67 15.29 1.28
C SER A 173 -15.48 15.88 2.44
N ALA A 174 -15.75 17.19 2.41
CA ALA A 174 -16.64 17.82 3.37
C ALA A 174 -18.01 17.10 3.42
N GLY A 175 -18.53 16.87 4.62
CA GLY A 175 -19.81 16.17 4.85
C GLY A 175 -19.74 14.64 4.85
N SER A 176 -18.57 14.03 4.58
CA SER A 176 -18.39 12.57 4.59
C SER A 176 -18.39 11.93 5.97
N GLY A 177 -18.21 12.72 7.03
CA GLY A 177 -17.87 12.23 8.37
C GLY A 177 -16.39 11.90 8.56
N PHE A 178 -15.60 11.87 7.48
CA PHE A 178 -14.15 11.60 7.46
C PHE A 178 -13.33 12.79 6.94
N SER A 179 -13.91 13.99 6.90
CA SER A 179 -13.19 15.17 6.44
C SER A 179 -12.02 15.53 7.37
N ALA A 180 -11.08 16.32 6.87
CA ALA A 180 -10.01 16.87 7.70
C ALA A 180 -10.58 17.54 8.97
N GLY A 181 -10.00 17.25 10.13
CA GLY A 181 -10.45 17.78 11.43
C GLY A 181 -11.69 17.09 12.03
N SER A 182 -12.27 16.08 11.39
CA SER A 182 -13.41 15.30 11.93
C SER A 182 -13.02 14.39 13.11
N GLY A 183 -11.72 14.17 13.35
CA GLY A 183 -11.23 13.14 14.26
C GLY A 183 -11.34 11.71 13.72
N GLN A 184 -11.87 11.53 12.51
CA GLN A 184 -12.10 10.21 11.89
C GLN A 184 -11.41 10.06 10.52
N SER A 185 -10.70 11.07 10.04
CA SER A 185 -10.16 11.11 8.67
C SER A 185 -9.20 9.97 8.32
N GLN A 186 -8.50 9.40 9.29
CA GLN A 186 -7.62 8.24 9.11
C GLN A 186 -8.37 6.95 8.80
N PHE A 187 -9.67 6.90 9.06
CA PHE A 187 -10.54 5.75 8.80
C PHE A 187 -11.43 5.96 7.57
N ALA A 188 -11.12 6.97 6.76
CA ALA A 188 -11.87 7.26 5.55
C ALA A 188 -11.93 6.03 4.64
N GLN A 189 -13.09 5.78 4.05
CA GLN A 189 -13.26 4.64 3.18
C GLN A 189 -12.50 4.84 1.86
N MET A 190 -11.76 3.82 1.48
CA MET A 190 -11.10 3.76 0.17
C MET A 190 -12.12 3.74 -0.97
N LYS A 191 -11.83 4.49 -2.03
CA LYS A 191 -12.56 4.48 -3.31
C LYS A 191 -12.01 3.35 -4.18
N ALA A 192 -12.62 2.18 -4.08
CA ALA A 192 -12.12 0.94 -4.69
C ALA A 192 -11.73 1.09 -6.17
N THR A 193 -12.57 1.70 -7.00
CA THR A 193 -12.28 1.93 -8.43
C THR A 193 -11.05 2.80 -8.66
N ALA A 194 -10.88 3.88 -7.89
CA ALA A 194 -9.75 4.79 -8.05
C ALA A 194 -8.42 4.14 -7.63
N LEU A 195 -8.47 3.30 -6.60
CA LEU A 195 -7.32 2.53 -6.12
C LEU A 195 -7.09 1.24 -6.91
N GLY A 196 -8.01 0.82 -7.79
CA GLY A 196 -7.94 -0.50 -8.44
C GLY A 196 -8.10 -1.66 -7.46
N ALA A 197 -8.73 -1.41 -6.32
CA ALA A 197 -9.01 -2.43 -5.32
C ALA A 197 -10.18 -3.30 -5.77
N THR A 198 -10.07 -4.60 -5.56
CA THR A 198 -11.06 -5.59 -6.01
C THR A 198 -11.69 -6.30 -4.83
N ASP A 199 -12.98 -6.58 -4.98
CA ASP A 199 -13.70 -7.46 -4.07
C ASP A 199 -13.10 -8.87 -4.13
N LYS A 200 -13.12 -9.59 -3.01
CA LYS A 200 -12.66 -10.98 -2.94
C LYS A 200 -13.83 -11.94 -3.06
N THR A 201 -13.53 -13.14 -3.53
CA THR A 201 -14.53 -14.20 -3.68
C THR A 201 -15.15 -14.53 -2.32
N ALA A 202 -16.34 -15.12 -2.37
CA ALA A 202 -17.14 -15.29 -1.17
C ALA A 202 -16.48 -16.24 -0.15
N GLY A 203 -16.51 -15.82 1.13
CA GLY A 203 -16.18 -16.66 2.28
C GLY A 203 -14.82 -17.36 2.24
N VAL A 204 -14.83 -18.68 2.51
CA VAL A 204 -13.63 -19.53 2.75
C VAL A 204 -12.86 -19.94 1.49
N THR A 205 -13.18 -19.34 0.35
CA THR A 205 -12.62 -19.73 -0.97
C THR A 205 -11.27 -19.09 -1.27
N THR A 206 -10.84 -18.13 -0.46
CA THR A 206 -9.58 -17.40 -0.65
C THR A 206 -8.73 -17.51 0.61
N LEU A 207 -7.47 -17.91 0.44
CA LEU A 207 -6.47 -17.85 1.51
C LEU A 207 -5.91 -16.42 1.60
N LYS A 208 -5.56 -16.02 2.83
CA LYS A 208 -4.77 -14.83 3.13
C LYS A 208 -3.29 -15.15 2.95
#